data_AF-A0A913Y7M4-F1
#
_entry.id   AF-A0A913Y7M4-F1
#
_cell.length_a   1.000
_cell.length_b   1.000
_cell.length_c   1.000
_cell.angle_alpha   90.00
_cell.angle_beta   90.00
_cell.angle_gamma   90.00
#
_symmetry.space_group_name_H-M   'P 1'
#
loop_
_entity.id
_entity.type
_entity.pdbx_description
1 polymer ?
#
loop_
_entity_poly.entity_id
_entity_poly.type
_entity_poly.pdbx_seq_one_letter_code
_entity_poly.pdbx_strand_id
1 'polypeptide(L)'
;MKSSVRKTYIKIQGRFFFVGFKMSCMKSSVSKEPCVANVEPNAIISTSSCIKRLNVNKCKKEDLNFISSFKLKINRNDKLTAIVAYFDILFDKNATNKVEFSTSPAHQSTHWKQTVFYLEKPIEVTEGQVLSGHISCYKNIKDSRSLDIRIEATVDGDPDNIIFDQEYLLQ
;
A
#
# COMPACT_ATOMS: atom_id res chain seq x y z
N MET A 1 3.01 35.69 18.35
CA MET A 1 3.68 35.98 17.08
C MET A 1 4.90 35.07 16.97
N LYS A 2 4.92 34.17 15.98
CA LYS A 2 5.97 33.21 15.51
C LYS A 2 5.25 31.96 14.98
N SER A 3 4.76 31.98 13.74
CA SER A 3 5.48 31.66 12.48
C SER A 3 5.39 30.18 12.12
N SER A 4 4.45 29.92 11.20
CA SER A 4 4.37 28.85 10.19
C SER A 4 5.57 27.92 10.04
N VAL A 5 5.33 26.61 10.17
CA VAL A 5 5.98 25.58 9.34
C VAL A 5 4.92 24.54 8.97
N ARG A 6 4.30 24.70 7.79
CA ARG A 6 3.59 23.60 7.12
C ARG A 6 4.65 22.57 6.73
N LYS A 7 4.63 21.39 7.36
CA LYS A 7 5.46 20.26 6.93
C LYS A 7 4.68 19.47 5.89
N THR A 8 5.05 19.67 4.63
CA THR A 8 4.62 18.88 3.48
C THR A 8 5.80 18.04 3.04
N TYR A 9 5.73 16.72 3.22
CA TYR A 9 6.63 15.73 2.62
C TYR A 9 5.77 14.48 2.36
N ILE A 10 5.70 13.86 1.19
CA ILE A 10 6.73 13.65 0.16
C ILE A 10 6.15 13.91 -1.24
N LYS A 11 6.81 14.81 -1.98
CA LYS A 11 6.62 15.03 -3.41
C LYS A 11 7.57 14.07 -4.14
N ILE A 12 7.10 12.93 -4.64
CA ILE A 12 7.80 12.20 -5.71
C ILE A 12 7.20 12.59 -7.07
N GLN A 13 7.22 13.89 -7.36
CA GLN A 13 7.51 14.30 -8.73
C GLN A 13 9.03 14.26 -8.87
N GLY A 14 9.54 13.03 -9.01
CA GLY A 14 10.93 12.78 -9.37
C GLY A 14 11.16 13.17 -10.83
N ARG A 15 11.26 14.47 -11.10
CA ARG A 15 12.06 14.95 -12.22
C ARG A 15 13.52 14.78 -11.77
N PHE A 16 14.05 13.57 -11.92
CA PHE A 16 15.45 13.27 -11.68
C PHE A 16 16.29 14.07 -12.69
N PHE A 17 16.72 15.27 -12.31
CA PHE A 17 17.87 15.93 -12.90
C PHE A 17 19.04 15.73 -11.95
N PHE A 18 19.66 14.55 -12.03
CA PHE A 18 21.07 14.43 -11.66
C PHE A 18 21.84 14.97 -12.86
N VAL A 19 22.55 16.09 -12.64
CA VAL A 19 23.44 16.82 -13.58
C VAL A 19 23.48 16.21 -15.00
N GLY A 20 22.61 16.69 -15.87
CA GLY A 20 22.71 16.49 -17.32
C GLY A 20 22.32 15.12 -17.92
N PHE A 21 21.96 14.11 -17.13
CA PHE A 21 21.59 12.79 -17.69
C PHE A 21 20.14 12.37 -17.43
N LYS A 22 19.41 12.12 -18.53
CA LYS A 22 18.00 11.71 -18.53
C LYS A 22 17.90 10.20 -18.27
N MET A 23 17.76 9.80 -17.01
CA MET A 23 17.67 8.40 -16.58
C MET A 23 16.23 7.86 -16.63
N SER A 24 15.63 7.80 -17.81
CA SER A 24 14.26 7.26 -17.98
C SER A 24 14.16 5.75 -17.72
N CYS A 25 15.27 5.00 -17.87
CA CYS A 25 15.28 3.54 -17.77
C CYS A 25 15.15 2.99 -16.34
N MET A 26 15.48 3.80 -15.31
CA MET A 26 15.36 3.35 -13.90
C MET A 26 13.94 3.50 -13.34
N LYS A 27 13.09 4.34 -13.96
CA LYS A 27 11.77 4.68 -13.43
C LYS A 27 10.81 3.48 -13.39
N SER A 28 10.89 2.60 -14.39
CA SER A 28 10.08 1.38 -14.48
C SER A 28 10.48 0.31 -13.45
N SER A 29 11.74 0.32 -12.99
CA SER A 29 12.22 -0.65 -12.01
C SER A 29 11.89 -0.20 -10.58
N VAL A 30 12.09 1.07 -10.27
CA VAL A 30 11.82 1.64 -8.93
C VAL A 30 10.33 1.62 -8.59
N SER A 31 9.45 1.79 -9.57
CA SER A 31 8.00 1.76 -9.31
C SER A 31 7.51 0.36 -8.88
N LYS A 32 8.27 -0.70 -9.17
CA LYS A 32 7.96 -2.09 -8.84
C LYS A 32 8.53 -2.53 -7.49
N GLU A 33 9.32 -1.70 -6.84
CA GLU A 33 9.86 -1.96 -5.51
C GLU A 33 9.03 -1.20 -4.47
N PRO A 34 8.32 -1.89 -3.56
CA PRO A 34 7.59 -1.23 -2.49
C PRO A 34 8.55 -0.52 -1.53
N CYS A 35 8.16 0.65 -1.03
CA CYS A 35 8.96 1.43 -0.10
C CYS A 35 8.40 1.35 1.32
N VAL A 36 9.28 1.17 2.33
CA VAL A 36 8.89 1.19 3.74
C VAL A 36 9.07 2.60 4.31
N ALA A 37 7.97 3.33 4.48
CA ALA A 37 7.98 4.73 4.88
C ALA A 37 6.83 5.07 5.84
N ASN A 38 7.02 6.16 6.59
CA ASN A 38 5.95 6.75 7.39
C ASN A 38 5.01 7.53 6.49
N VAL A 39 3.73 7.19 6.56
CA VAL A 39 2.68 7.90 5.84
C VAL A 39 1.91 8.79 6.82
N GLU A 40 1.77 10.06 6.48
CA GLU A 40 0.97 11.00 7.26
C GLU A 40 -0.52 10.61 7.16
N PRO A 41 -1.30 10.62 8.26
CA PRO A 41 -2.72 10.28 8.23
C PRO A 41 -3.52 11.15 7.25
N ASN A 42 -3.12 12.42 7.11
CA ASN A 42 -3.74 13.37 6.19
C ASN A 42 -3.47 13.06 4.70
N ALA A 43 -2.53 12.16 4.38
CA ALA A 43 -2.28 11.73 3.01
C ALA A 43 -3.24 10.62 2.56
N ILE A 44 -3.96 9.98 3.49
CA ILE A 44 -4.91 8.91 3.17
C ILE A 44 -6.20 9.51 2.63
N ILE A 45 -6.61 9.06 1.44
CA ILE A 45 -7.75 9.62 0.69
C ILE A 45 -8.95 8.67 0.62
N SER A 46 -8.79 7.44 1.13
CA SER A 46 -9.76 6.35 1.01
C SER A 46 -10.01 5.63 2.34
N THR A 47 -11.08 4.84 2.39
CA THR A 47 -11.33 3.89 3.48
C THR A 47 -10.34 2.73 3.44
N SER A 48 -10.02 2.14 4.59
CA SER A 48 -9.22 0.92 4.67
C SER A 48 -10.05 -0.33 4.38
N SER A 49 -9.42 -1.36 3.82
CA SER A 49 -10.02 -2.67 3.55
C SER A 49 -9.12 -3.77 4.08
N CYS A 50 -9.71 -4.75 4.76
CA CYS A 50 -8.97 -5.91 5.27
C CYS A 50 -8.75 -6.92 4.13
N ILE A 51 -7.48 -7.14 3.75
CA ILE A 51 -7.11 -8.06 2.67
C ILE A 51 -6.90 -9.51 3.17
N LYS A 52 -6.43 -9.69 4.40
CA LYS A 52 -6.15 -11.02 4.95
C LYS A 52 -6.17 -10.97 6.46
N ARG A 53 -6.87 -11.93 7.07
CA ARG A 53 -6.75 -12.24 8.50
C ARG A 53 -6.02 -13.57 8.62
N LEU A 54 -4.90 -13.56 9.35
CA LEU A 54 -4.10 -14.74 9.59
C LEU A 54 -4.15 -15.11 11.07
N ASN A 55 -4.61 -16.33 11.38
CA ASN A 55 -4.50 -16.87 12.73
C ASN A 55 -3.24 -17.72 12.82
N VAL A 56 -2.21 -17.18 13.49
CA VAL A 56 -0.89 -17.82 13.62
C VAL A 56 -0.96 -19.25 14.20
N ASN A 57 -1.99 -19.56 15.01
CA ASN A 57 -2.15 -20.89 15.61
C ASN A 57 -2.72 -21.95 14.65
N LYS A 58 -3.38 -21.53 13.56
CA LYS A 58 -4.09 -22.42 12.64
C LYS A 58 -3.58 -22.31 11.20
N CYS A 59 -2.83 -21.27 10.87
CA CYS A 59 -2.36 -21.04 9.51
C CYS A 59 -1.28 -22.06 9.10
N LYS A 60 -1.31 -22.44 7.83
CA LYS A 60 -0.26 -23.24 7.20
C LYS A 60 0.56 -22.37 6.22
N LYS A 61 1.65 -22.93 5.70
CA LYS A 61 2.53 -22.22 4.76
C LYS A 61 1.82 -21.89 3.45
N GLU A 62 0.87 -22.73 3.06
CA GLU A 62 0.09 -22.56 1.83
C GLU A 62 -0.87 -21.36 1.94
N ASP A 63 -1.33 -21.02 3.16
CA ASP A 63 -2.24 -19.89 3.39
C ASP A 63 -1.58 -18.52 3.21
N LEU A 64 -0.24 -18.49 3.15
CA LEU A 64 0.57 -17.30 2.88
C LEU A 64 0.54 -16.90 1.40
N ASN A 65 0.22 -17.86 0.52
CA ASN A 65 -0.07 -17.60 -0.88
C ASN A 65 -1.56 -17.35 -1.03
N PHE A 66 -1.97 -16.12 -1.32
CA PHE A 66 -3.39 -15.78 -1.37
C PHE A 66 -3.71 -14.75 -2.43
N ILE A 67 -4.97 -14.79 -2.86
CA ILE A 67 -5.64 -13.73 -3.60
C ILE A 67 -6.78 -13.25 -2.73
N SER A 68 -6.90 -11.94 -2.54
CA SER A 68 -8.05 -11.33 -1.86
C SER A 68 -8.60 -10.18 -2.67
N SER A 69 -9.92 -10.05 -2.70
CA SER A 69 -10.54 -8.82 -3.17
C SER A 69 -10.45 -7.72 -2.10
N PHE A 70 -10.46 -6.47 -2.55
CA PHE A 70 -10.56 -5.30 -1.69
C PHE A 70 -11.50 -4.28 -2.31
N LYS A 71 -12.07 -3.42 -1.45
CA LYS A 71 -12.88 -2.28 -1.87
C LYS A 71 -12.48 -1.05 -1.06
N LEU A 72 -12.04 0.00 -1.75
CA LEU A 72 -11.62 1.26 -1.14
C LEU A 72 -12.57 2.36 -1.62
N LYS A 73 -13.36 2.92 -0.70
CA LYS A 73 -14.19 4.07 -1.00
C LYS A 73 -13.34 5.34 -0.92
N ILE A 74 -13.41 6.19 -1.93
CA ILE A 74 -12.70 7.46 -1.97
C ILE A 74 -13.50 8.50 -1.19
N ASN A 75 -12.84 9.16 -0.24
CA ASN A 75 -13.46 10.14 0.66
C ASN A 75 -13.19 11.59 0.23
N ARG A 76 -12.26 11.82 -0.71
CA ARG A 76 -11.93 13.16 -1.20
C ARG A 76 -11.39 13.13 -2.62
N ASN A 77 -11.62 14.22 -3.37
CA ASN A 77 -11.03 14.43 -4.69
C ASN A 77 -9.52 14.64 -4.57
N ASP A 78 -8.72 13.74 -5.16
CA ASP A 78 -7.26 13.84 -5.13
C ASP A 78 -6.64 12.95 -6.22
N LYS A 79 -5.31 12.97 -6.34
CA LYS A 79 -4.58 12.03 -7.20
C LYS A 79 -4.09 10.85 -6.37
N LEU A 80 -4.59 9.66 -6.69
CA LEU A 80 -4.05 8.42 -6.15
C LEU A 80 -2.66 8.19 -6.76
N THR A 81 -1.64 8.13 -5.91
CA THR A 81 -0.23 7.97 -6.33
C THR A 81 0.38 6.68 -5.82
N ALA A 82 -0.15 6.14 -4.73
CA ALA A 82 0.33 4.91 -4.12
C ALA A 82 -0.79 4.24 -3.31
N ILE A 83 -0.65 2.93 -3.12
CA ILE A 83 -1.46 2.13 -2.21
C ILE A 83 -0.61 1.84 -0.98
N VAL A 84 -1.19 2.01 0.20
CA VAL A 84 -0.49 1.81 1.48
C VAL A 84 -1.04 0.56 2.14
N ALA A 85 -0.16 -0.38 2.46
CA ALA A 85 -0.48 -1.53 3.28
C ALA A 85 0.10 -1.37 4.69
N TYR A 86 -0.69 -1.78 5.66
CA TYR A 86 -0.32 -1.90 7.06
C TYR A 86 -0.99 -3.15 7.63
N PHE A 87 -0.55 -3.58 8.80
CA PHE A 87 -1.12 -4.72 9.50
C PHE A 87 -1.41 -4.39 10.96
N ASP A 88 -2.38 -5.14 11.50
CA ASP A 88 -2.78 -5.08 12.89
C ASP A 88 -2.52 -6.44 13.54
N ILE A 89 -2.02 -6.43 14.77
CA ILE A 89 -1.76 -7.65 15.55
C ILE A 89 -2.65 -7.62 16.77
N LEU A 90 -3.43 -8.70 16.94
CA LEU A 90 -4.30 -8.92 18.10
C LEU A 90 -3.84 -10.16 18.86
N PHE A 91 -3.63 -9.99 20.17
CA PHE A 91 -3.32 -11.07 21.10
C PHE A 91 -4.56 -11.40 21.93
N ASP A 92 -5.31 -12.42 21.48
CA ASP A 92 -6.63 -12.77 22.06
C ASP A 92 -6.60 -14.07 22.91
N LYS A 93 -5.57 -14.91 22.76
CA LYS A 93 -5.54 -16.24 23.41
C LYS A 93 -4.85 -16.16 24.77
N ASN A 94 -5.59 -16.47 25.85
CA ASN A 94 -5.14 -16.56 27.24
C ASN A 94 -4.59 -15.26 27.88
N ALA A 95 -4.90 -14.10 27.31
CA ALA A 95 -4.51 -12.83 27.90
C ALA A 95 -5.63 -12.29 28.80
N THR A 96 -5.31 -11.98 30.07
CA THR A 96 -6.25 -11.33 31.01
C THR A 96 -6.65 -9.93 30.52
N ASN A 97 -5.78 -9.31 29.73
CA ASN A 97 -6.03 -8.03 29.04
C ASN A 97 -5.85 -8.23 27.54
N LYS A 98 -6.79 -7.74 26.74
CA LYS A 98 -6.65 -7.73 25.28
C LYS A 98 -5.53 -6.75 24.92
N VAL A 99 -4.49 -7.27 24.26
CA VAL A 99 -3.40 -6.45 23.75
C VAL A 99 -3.50 -6.44 22.24
N GLU A 100 -3.59 -5.25 21.67
CA GLU A 100 -3.55 -5.04 20.23
C GLU A 100 -2.58 -3.91 19.91
N PHE A 101 -1.94 -4.01 18.75
CA PHE A 101 -1.24 -2.87 18.19
C PHE A 101 -1.42 -2.82 16.67
N SER A 102 -1.47 -1.60 16.17
CA SER A 102 -1.67 -1.31 14.75
C SER A 102 -0.44 -0.59 14.20
N THR A 103 -0.07 -0.93 12.96
CA THR A 103 0.91 -0.18 12.17
C THR A 103 0.24 0.83 11.24
N SER A 104 -1.06 1.07 11.42
CA SER A 104 -1.83 2.03 10.63
C SER A 104 -1.20 3.43 10.65
N PRO A 105 -1.23 4.17 9.52
CA PRO A 105 -0.88 5.59 9.48
C PRO A 105 -1.61 6.45 10.53
N ALA A 106 -2.78 6.01 11.00
CA ALA A 106 -3.57 6.71 12.02
C ALA A 106 -3.08 6.47 13.47
N HIS A 107 -2.19 5.49 13.68
CA HIS A 107 -1.65 5.14 14.99
C HIS A 107 -0.21 5.64 15.17
N GLN A 108 0.31 5.52 16.39
CA GLN A 108 1.70 5.87 16.68
C GLN A 108 2.66 5.06 15.79
N SER A 109 3.63 5.75 15.21
CA SER A 109 4.63 5.13 14.34
C SER A 109 5.37 3.99 15.04
N THR A 110 5.45 2.86 14.37
CA THR A 110 6.28 1.71 14.78
C THR A 110 7.53 1.60 13.90
N HIS A 111 8.48 0.75 14.28
CA HIS A 111 9.67 0.48 13.45
C HIS A 111 9.31 -0.16 12.09
N TRP A 112 8.15 -0.82 11.99
CA TRP A 112 7.67 -1.40 10.73
C TRP A 112 7.19 -0.35 9.73
N LYS A 113 6.84 0.87 10.19
CA LYS A 113 6.24 1.92 9.36
C LYS A 113 5.07 1.35 8.52
N GLN A 114 4.93 1.75 7.26
CA GLN A 114 3.98 1.19 6.31
C GLN A 114 4.66 0.83 4.99
N THR A 115 4.09 -0.16 4.29
CA THR A 115 4.55 -0.55 2.96
C THR A 115 3.78 0.26 1.91
N VAL A 116 4.49 1.01 1.10
CA VAL A 116 3.94 1.91 0.09
C VAL A 116 4.21 1.34 -1.31
N PHE A 117 3.14 1.02 -2.02
CA PHE A 117 3.14 0.55 -3.40
C PHE A 117 2.88 1.72 -4.33
N TYR A 118 3.93 2.26 -4.96
CA TYR A 118 3.78 3.38 -5.88
C TYR A 118 3.16 2.93 -7.21
N LEU A 119 2.23 3.73 -7.71
CA LEU A 119 1.65 3.54 -9.04
C LEU A 119 2.61 4.12 -10.09
N GLU A 120 2.79 3.45 -11.22
CA GLU A 120 3.57 4.01 -12.34
C GLU A 120 2.97 5.33 -12.87
N LYS A 121 1.63 5.41 -12.87
CA LYS A 121 0.85 6.57 -13.30
C LYS A 121 -0.14 6.96 -12.20
N PRO A 122 -0.14 8.23 -11.74
CA PRO A 122 -1.16 8.72 -10.84
C PRO A 122 -2.55 8.63 -11.47
N ILE A 123 -3.54 8.24 -10.69
CA ILE A 123 -4.94 8.10 -11.12
C ILE A 123 -5.74 9.22 -10.48
N GLU A 124 -6.52 9.94 -11.28
CA GLU A 124 -7.42 10.97 -10.74
C GLU A 124 -8.65 10.28 -10.17
N VAL A 125 -8.94 10.53 -8.90
CA VAL A 125 -10.08 9.95 -8.20
C VAL A 125 -10.97 11.03 -7.64
N THR A 126 -12.27 10.76 -7.66
CA THR A 126 -13.33 11.64 -7.19
C THR A 126 -13.95 11.07 -5.92
N GLU A 127 -14.33 11.95 -5.00
CA GLU A 127 -15.08 11.61 -3.79
C GLU A 127 -16.34 10.81 -4.15
N GLY A 128 -16.56 9.72 -3.42
CA GLY A 128 -17.69 8.82 -3.65
C GLY A 128 -17.38 7.64 -4.57
N GLN A 129 -16.32 7.70 -5.38
CA GLN A 129 -15.90 6.56 -6.21
C GLN A 129 -15.47 5.36 -5.35
N VAL A 130 -15.69 4.16 -5.86
CA VAL A 130 -15.26 2.93 -5.21
C VAL A 130 -14.23 2.21 -6.07
N LEU A 131 -13.00 2.12 -5.58
CA LEU A 131 -11.96 1.29 -6.16
C LEU A 131 -12.18 -0.14 -5.69
N SER A 132 -12.50 -1.04 -6.62
CA SER A 132 -12.59 -2.47 -6.35
C SER A 132 -11.43 -3.18 -7.02
N GLY A 133 -10.94 -4.25 -6.45
CA GLY A 133 -9.77 -4.89 -7.02
C GLY A 133 -9.38 -6.17 -6.32
N HIS A 134 -8.27 -6.74 -6.78
CA HIS A 134 -7.67 -7.93 -6.23
C HIS A 134 -6.20 -7.68 -5.90
N ILE A 135 -5.79 -8.13 -4.73
CA ILE A 135 -4.38 -8.25 -4.36
C ILE A 135 -4.03 -9.72 -4.32
N SER A 136 -2.95 -10.09 -4.97
CA SER A 136 -2.34 -11.40 -4.84
C SER A 136 -0.95 -11.27 -4.26
N CYS A 137 -0.61 -12.22 -3.39
CA CYS A 137 0.67 -12.26 -2.70
C CYS A 137 1.15 -13.70 -2.74
N TYR A 138 2.33 -13.90 -3.33
CA TYR A 138 2.97 -15.20 -3.49
C TYR A 138 4.42 -15.16 -3.04
N LYS A 139 4.88 -16.27 -2.49
CA LYS A 139 6.31 -16.48 -2.24
C LYS A 139 7.06 -16.60 -3.57
N ASN A 140 8.12 -15.83 -3.76
CA ASN A 140 8.90 -15.90 -4.99
C ASN A 140 9.63 -17.25 -5.10
N ILE A 141 9.65 -17.81 -6.33
CA ILE A 141 10.23 -19.12 -6.63
C ILE A 141 11.76 -19.09 -6.63
N LYS A 142 12.35 -17.97 -7.09
CA LYS A 142 13.81 -17.78 -7.21
C LYS A 142 14.44 -17.39 -5.88
N ASP A 143 13.77 -16.51 -5.13
CA ASP A 143 14.19 -16.13 -3.78
C ASP A 143 13.07 -16.36 -2.77
N SER A 144 13.29 -17.34 -1.90
CA SER A 144 12.33 -17.72 -0.86
C SER A 144 12.02 -16.63 0.17
N ARG A 145 12.83 -15.57 0.25
CA ARG A 145 12.60 -14.44 1.16
C ARG A 145 11.80 -13.31 0.51
N SER A 146 11.80 -13.24 -0.81
CA SER A 146 11.07 -12.23 -1.56
C SER A 146 9.59 -12.64 -1.75
N LEU A 147 8.71 -11.64 -1.83
CA LEU A 147 7.29 -11.79 -2.12
C LEU A 147 6.93 -11.11 -3.43
N ASP A 148 6.25 -11.86 -4.30
CA ASP A 148 5.63 -11.36 -5.52
C ASP A 148 4.22 -10.88 -5.16
N ILE A 149 3.99 -9.57 -5.30
CA ILE A 149 2.71 -8.93 -4.99
C ILE A 149 2.15 -8.33 -6.27
N ARG A 150 0.95 -8.75 -6.67
CA ARG A 150 0.24 -8.12 -7.80
C ARG A 150 -1.01 -7.45 -7.29
N ILE A 151 -1.22 -6.20 -7.70
CA ILE A 151 -2.39 -5.43 -7.33
C ILE A 151 -3.09 -5.00 -8.61
N GLU A 152 -4.36 -5.37 -8.72
CA GLU A 152 -5.27 -4.99 -9.79
C GLU A 152 -6.41 -4.18 -9.19
N ALA A 153 -6.79 -3.08 -9.84
CA ALA A 153 -7.94 -2.26 -9.44
C ALA A 153 -8.74 -1.77 -10.65
N THR A 154 -10.04 -1.72 -10.45
CA THR A 154 -11.07 -1.16 -11.34
C THR A 154 -11.85 -0.08 -10.60
N VAL A 155 -12.39 0.89 -11.34
CA VAL A 155 -13.28 1.91 -10.79
C VAL A 155 -14.72 1.41 -10.92
N ASP A 156 -15.51 1.59 -9.85
CA ASP A 156 -16.94 1.26 -9.79
C ASP A 156 -17.28 -0.22 -10.05
N GLY A 157 -16.27 -1.10 -10.03
CA GLY A 157 -16.44 -2.56 -10.14
C GLY A 157 -16.64 -3.07 -11.57
N ASP A 158 -16.40 -2.23 -12.59
CA ASP A 158 -16.42 -2.65 -13.98
C ASP A 158 -15.18 -3.51 -14.30
N PRO A 159 -15.33 -4.82 -14.61
CA PRO A 159 -14.20 -5.71 -14.87
C PRO A 159 -13.46 -5.38 -16.17
N ASP A 160 -14.12 -4.73 -17.13
CA ASP A 160 -13.51 -4.34 -18.40
C ASP A 160 -12.73 -3.01 -18.32
N ASN A 161 -12.82 -2.29 -17.19
CA ASN A 161 -12.16 -1.00 -16.99
C ASN A 161 -11.09 -1.08 -15.91
N ILE A 162 -10.06 -1.90 -16.18
CA ILE A 162 -8.85 -1.98 -15.35
C ILE A 162 -8.11 -0.66 -15.44
N ILE A 163 -8.12 0.10 -14.35
CA ILE A 163 -7.38 1.37 -14.25
C ILE A 163 -5.93 1.17 -13.80
N PHE A 164 -5.65 0.02 -13.20
CA PHE A 164 -4.36 -0.28 -12.60
C PHE A 164 -4.16 -1.79 -12.49
N ASP A 165 -3.05 -2.28 -13.03
CA ASP A 165 -2.57 -3.64 -12.86
C ASP A 165 -1.04 -3.59 -12.82
N GLN A 166 -0.46 -3.87 -11.66
CA GLN A 166 0.98 -3.81 -11.47
C GLN A 166 1.50 -4.90 -10.53
N GLU A 167 2.65 -5.44 -10.90
CA GLU A 167 3.42 -6.39 -10.13
C GLU A 167 4.56 -5.69 -9.38
N TYR A 168 4.76 -6.12 -8.14
CA TYR A 168 5.75 -5.61 -7.21
C TYR A 168 6.56 -6.78 -6.66
N LEU A 169 7.85 -6.53 -6.47
CA LEU A 169 8.75 -7.46 -5.79
C LEU A 169 9.14 -6.85 -4.43
N LEU A 170 8.64 -7.43 -3.34
CA LEU A 170 9.03 -7.06 -1.99
C LEU A 170 10.18 -7.96 -1.55
N GLN A 171 11.35 -7.37 -1.26
CA GLN A 171 12.56 -8.09 -0.84
C GLN A 171 12.87 -7.93 0.64
#